data_AF-A0AAE7TFW1-F1
#
_entry.id   AF-A0AAE7TFW1-F1
#
_cell.length_a   1.000
_cell.length_b   1.000
_cell.length_c   1.000
_cell.angle_alpha   90.00
_cell.angle_beta   90.00
_cell.angle_gamma   90.00
#
_symmetry.space_group_name_H-M   'P 1'
#
loop_
_entity.id
_entity.type
_entity.pdbx_description
1 polymer ?
#
loop_
_entity_poly.entity_id
_entity_poly.type
_entity_poly.pdbx_seq_one_letter_code
_entity_poly.pdbx_strand_id
1 'polypeptide(L)' 'MADIEASVRDLVNRDRDCTEKALAQMDLRRRINLLIGEWKAAGGGDVLPDVRDRVRLRPVKTAVNPVRAIARR' A
#
# COMPACT_ATOMS: atom_id res chain seq x y z
N MET A 1 2.37 51.06 -24.25
CA MET A 1 2.24 49.69 -24.82
C MET A 1 3.24 48.74 -24.20
N ALA A 2 4.54 49.08 -24.11
CA ALA A 2 5.56 48.22 -23.50
C ALA A 2 5.27 47.81 -22.04
N ASP A 3 4.71 48.69 -21.22
CA ASP A 3 4.40 48.37 -19.81
C ASP A 3 3.26 47.35 -19.67
N ILE A 4 2.30 47.36 -20.60
CA ILE A 4 1.21 46.38 -20.62
C ILE A 4 1.74 45.02 -21.05
N GLU A 5 2.63 44.96 -22.05
CA GLU A 5 3.27 43.72 -22.46
C GLU A 5 4.17 43.13 -21.36
N ALA A 6 4.90 43.97 -20.64
CA ALA A 6 5.69 43.56 -19.49
C ALA A 6 4.81 43.02 -18.36
N SER A 7 3.69 43.69 -18.06
CA SER A 7 2.73 43.23 -17.05
C SER A 7 2.04 41.92 -17.42
N VAL A 8 1.66 41.76 -18.69
CA VAL A 8 1.06 40.50 -19.20
C VAL A 8 2.08 39.37 -19.14
N ARG A 9 3.34 39.65 -19.48
CA ARG A 9 4.42 38.65 -19.40
C ARG A 9 4.73 38.26 -17.97
N ASP A 10 4.75 39.20 -17.04
CA ASP A 10 4.95 38.95 -15.62
C ASP A 10 3.79 38.14 -15.01
N LEU A 11 2.54 38.45 -15.38
CA LEU A 11 1.35 37.70 -14.96
C LEU A 11 1.32 36.28 -15.54
N VAL A 12 1.67 36.12 -16.82
CA VAL A 12 1.79 34.81 -17.48
C VAL A 12 2.89 33.98 -16.85
N ASN A 13 4.05 34.57 -16.55
CA ASN A 13 5.16 33.87 -15.92
C ASN A 13 4.84 33.46 -14.48
N ARG A 14 4.05 34.24 -13.73
CA ARG A 14 3.72 33.95 -12.33
C ARG A 14 2.58 32.94 -12.15
N ASP A 15 1.56 32.94 -13.03
CA ASP A 15 0.36 32.10 -12.86
C ASP A 15 0.27 30.90 -13.83
N ARG A 16 1.13 30.80 -14.85
CA ARG A 16 1.15 29.64 -15.77
C ARG A 16 2.35 28.73 -15.64
N ASP A 17 3.34 29.07 -14.81
CA ASP A 17 4.39 28.11 -14.49
C ASP A 17 3.87 27.09 -13.47
N CYS A 18 3.15 26.09 -13.97
CA CYS A 18 2.71 24.96 -13.17
C CYS A 18 3.82 23.94 -12.96
N THR A 19 5.07 24.20 -13.39
CA THR A 19 6.16 23.22 -13.36
C THR A 19 6.43 22.73 -11.95
N GLU A 20 6.54 23.63 -10.96
CA GLU A 20 6.77 23.23 -9.57
C GLU A 20 5.63 22.38 -9.01
N LYS A 21 4.38 22.80 -9.24
CA LYS A 21 3.19 22.05 -8.80
C LYS A 21 3.09 20.69 -9.50
N ALA A 22 3.41 20.64 -10.79
CA ALA A 22 3.44 19.41 -11.58
C ALA A 22 4.54 18.46 -11.09
N LEU A 23 5.75 18.98 -10.81
CA LEU A 23 6.84 18.21 -10.22
C LEU A 23 6.46 17.66 -8.84
N ALA A 24 5.86 18.48 -7.98
CA ALA A 24 5.37 18.04 -6.67
C ALA A 24 4.30 16.94 -6.81
N GLN A 25 3.39 17.08 -7.77
CA GLN A 25 2.37 16.06 -8.04
C GLN A 25 2.97 14.76 -8.58
N MET A 26 3.98 14.85 -9.46
CA MET A 26 4.69 13.68 -9.98
C MET A 26 5.44 12.93 -8.88
N ASP A 27 6.09 13.65 -7.96
CA ASP A 27 6.78 13.06 -6.82
C ASP A 27 5.78 12.38 -5.86
N LEU A 28 4.67 13.04 -5.56
CA LEU A 28 3.59 12.45 -4.75
C LEU A 28 3.06 11.16 -5.39
N ARG A 29 2.82 11.16 -6.71
CA ARG A 29 2.38 9.97 -7.45
C ARG A 29 3.40 8.83 -7.36
N ARG A 30 4.70 9.14 -7.43
CA ARG A 30 5.77 8.16 -7.24
C ARG A 30 5.73 7.54 -5.85
N ARG A 31 5.58 8.35 -4.80
CA ARG A 31 5.49 7.88 -3.41
C ARG A 31 4.27 6.98 -3.20
N ILE A 32 3.11 7.37 -3.73
CA ILE A 32 1.89 6.56 -3.65
C ILE A 32 2.08 5.21 -4.34
N ASN A 33 2.68 5.18 -5.53
CA ASN A 33 2.93 3.93 -6.25
C ASN A 33 3.86 2.99 -5.48
N LEU A 34 4.89 3.52 -4.80
CA LEU A 34 5.76 2.74 -3.93
C LEU A 34 4.99 2.12 -2.77
N LEU A 35 4.19 2.93 -2.06
CA LEU A 35 3.36 2.45 -0.95
C LEU A 35 2.35 1.39 -1.39
N ILE A 36 1.73 1.56 -2.56
CA ILE A 36 0.85 0.54 -3.15
C ILE A 36 1.63 -0.75 -3.44
N GLY A 37 2.85 -0.64 -3.95
CA GLY A 37 3.73 -1.78 -4.18
C GLY A 37 4.07 -2.54 -2.91
N GLU A 38 4.46 -1.82 -1.85
CA GLU A 38 4.74 -2.38 -0.53
C GLU A 38 3.50 -3.04 0.10
N TRP A 39 2.34 -2.38 0.02
CA TRP A 39 1.07 -2.92 0.48
C TRP A 39 0.73 -4.23 -0.24
N LYS A 40 0.87 -4.27 -1.58
CA LYS A 40 0.65 -5.50 -2.36
C LYS A 40 1.65 -6.60 -2.01
N ALA A 41 2.92 -6.27 -1.85
CA ALA A 41 3.96 -7.23 -1.46
C ALA A 41 3.70 -7.83 -0.06
N ALA A 42 3.03 -7.09 0.82
CA ALA A 42 2.58 -7.57 2.12
C ALA A 42 1.29 -8.43 2.07
N GLY A 43 0.81 -8.80 0.88
CA GLY A 43 -0.44 -9.54 0.68
C GLY A 43 -1.68 -8.63 0.61
N GLY A 44 -1.48 -7.32 0.45
CA GLY A 44 -2.56 -6.35 0.27
C GLY A 44 -3.26 -6.54 -1.07
N GLY A 45 -4.56 -6.83 -1.03
CA GLY A 45 -5.38 -7.06 -2.22
C GLY A 45 -5.46 -8.52 -2.65
N ASP A 46 -4.71 -9.42 -1.99
CA ASP A 46 -4.94 -10.85 -2.12
C ASP A 46 -6.28 -11.22 -1.48
N VAL A 47 -6.96 -12.22 -2.04
CA VAL A 47 -8.20 -12.74 -1.48
C VAL A 47 -7.88 -13.37 -0.13
N LEU A 48 -8.50 -12.86 0.93
CA LEU A 48 -8.36 -13.46 2.26
C LEU A 48 -8.85 -14.92 2.22
N PRO A 49 -8.14 -15.86 2.89
CA PRO A 49 -8.58 -17.25 2.94
C PRO A 49 -10.02 -17.34 3.48
N ASP A 50 -10.84 -18.19 2.86
CA ASP A 50 -12.17 -18.48 3.37
C ASP A 50 -12.05 -18.99 4.81
N VAL A 51 -13.05 -18.71 5.65
CA VAL A 51 -13.17 -19.26 7.02
C VAL A 51 -12.91 -20.77 7.03
N ARG A 52 -13.34 -21.49 5.98
CA ARG A 52 -13.07 -22.93 5.82
C ARG A 52 -11.58 -23.27 5.66
N ASP A 53 -10.82 -22.45 4.95
CA ASP A 53 -9.38 -22.62 4.75
C ASP A 53 -8.59 -22.27 6.02
N ARG A 54 -9.08 -21.30 6.80
CA ARG A 54 -8.47 -20.90 8.08
C ARG A 54 -8.49 -22.01 9.13
N VAL A 55 -9.53 -22.86 9.14
CA VAL A 55 -9.62 -24.01 10.07
C VAL A 55 -8.56 -25.07 9.75
N ARG A 56 -8.22 -25.26 8.47
CA ARG A 56 -7.19 -26.22 8.03
C ARG A 56 -5.77 -25.76 8.35
N LEU A 57 -5.54 -24.44 8.35
CA LEU A 57 -4.25 -23.83 8.70
C LEU A 57 -4.03 -23.71 10.21
N ARG A 58 -5.03 -24.04 11.04
CA ARG A 58 -4.83 -24.09 12.50
C ARG A 58 -3.93 -25.30 12.78
N PRO A 59 -2.74 -25.14 13.39
CA PRO A 59 -2.03 -26.28 13.93
C PRO A 59 -2.99 -26.91 14.93
N VAL A 60 -3.45 -28.13 14.63
CA VAL A 60 -4.08 -28.96 15.64
C VAL A 60 -3.01 -29.14 16.68
N LYS A 61 -3.06 -28.35 17.75
CA LYS A 61 -2.36 -28.69 18.99
C LYS A 61 -3.00 -29.99 19.42
N THR A 62 -2.47 -31.12 18.96
CA THR A 62 -2.75 -32.42 19.51
C THR A 62 -2.27 -32.32 20.95
N ALA A 63 -3.22 -32.03 21.85
CA ALA A 63 -3.03 -32.26 23.26
C ALA A 63 -2.74 -33.76 23.37
N VAL A 64 -1.47 -34.11 23.47
CA VAL A 64 -1.03 -35.44 23.84
C VAL A 64 -1.61 -35.66 25.24
N ASN A 65 -2.73 -36.37 25.33
CA ASN A 65 -3.22 -36.91 26.59
C ASN A 65 -2.31 -38.08 26.95
N PRO A 66 -1.49 -38.01 28.02
CA PRO A 66 -0.65 -39.13 28.43
C PRO A 66 -1.46 -40.02 29.36
N VAL A 67 -2.57 -40.60 28.91
CA VAL A 67 -3.36 -41.53 29.73
C VAL A 67 -3.92 -42.66 28.88
N ARG A 68 -3.07 -43.61 28.52
CA ARG A 68 -3.37 -45.06 28.53
C ARG A 68 -2.17 -45.85 27.99
N ALA A 69 -1.19 -46.05 28.84
CA ALA A 69 -0.27 -47.18 28.74
C ALA A 69 -0.18 -47.82 30.13
N ILE A 70 -1.28 -48.42 30.57
CA ILE A 70 -1.29 -49.32 31.73
C ILE A 70 -2.08 -50.57 31.36
N ALA A 71 -1.38 -51.70 31.48
CA ALA A 71 -1.83 -53.09 31.52
C ALA A 71 -2.22 -53.75 30.18
N ARG A 72 -1.46 -54.77 29.76
CA ARG A 72 -1.62 -56.12 30.29
C ARG A 72 -0.35 -56.96 30.09
N ARG A 73 -0.11 -57.76 31.12
CA ARG A 73 0.96 -58.72 31.36
C ARG A 73 0.79 -59.95 30.46
#